data_AF-A0A971KE40-F1
#
_entry.id   AF-A0A971KE40-F1
#
_cell.length_a   1.000
_cell.length_b   1.000
_cell.length_c   1.000
_cell.angle_alpha   90.00
_cell.angle_beta   90.00
_cell.angle_gamma   90.00
#
_symmetry.space_group_name_H-M   'P 1'
#
loop_
_entity.id
_entity.type
_entity.pdbx_description
1 polymer ?
#
loop_
_entity_poly.entity_id
_entity_poly.type
_entity_poly.pdbx_seq_one_letter_code
_entity_poly.pdbx_strand_id
1 'polypeptide(L)'
;MKKILLQFTTIAIILLLAACSNDEIFEKNGNNPAPNTGRTLSLTATMPGNKSDGPTTRVDLAQLGDKSIELTWEETDELQLAFVQGETKIKSTARVASISENRKDAQFEILIPANINTREAFNLYGVYGGGGLDETDPPLVKLPENAGNAGSLAAIKSRKDVMLYFSSKDVKADNPEASVVFKHLGSLFSITFANAITQDMLDQIEAYKIAEARLVG
;
A
#
# COMPACT_ATOMS: atom_id res chain seq x y z
N MET A 1 9.21 -37.67 -73.30
CA MET A 1 7.74 -37.58 -73.49
C MET A 1 7.22 -36.45 -72.59
N LYS A 2 6.45 -35.50 -73.16
CA LYS A 2 5.63 -34.39 -72.55
C LYS A 2 6.22 -33.67 -71.31
N LYS A 3 6.79 -32.46 -71.35
CA LYS A 3 6.35 -31.11 -71.79
C LYS A 3 5.00 -30.61 -71.20
N ILE A 4 5.09 -29.40 -70.60
CA ILE A 4 4.09 -28.34 -70.33
C ILE A 4 3.80 -28.14 -68.82
N LEU A 5 4.43 -27.12 -68.18
CA LEU A 5 4.01 -25.71 -67.99
C LEU A 5 3.02 -25.61 -66.80
N LEU A 6 3.21 -24.79 -65.75
CA LEU A 6 3.21 -23.33 -65.77
C LEU A 6 3.59 -22.75 -64.38
N GLN A 7 4.61 -21.90 -64.39
CA GLN A 7 4.91 -20.69 -63.59
C GLN A 7 4.06 -20.32 -62.36
N PHE A 8 4.72 -19.90 -61.26
CA PHE A 8 4.69 -18.51 -60.76
C PHE A 8 5.92 -18.22 -59.86
N THR A 9 6.80 -17.36 -60.37
CA THR A 9 7.91 -16.67 -59.68
C THR A 9 7.42 -15.51 -58.80
N THR A 10 8.32 -15.01 -57.94
CA THR A 10 8.37 -13.68 -57.27
C THR A 10 7.38 -13.48 -56.10
N ILE A 11 7.74 -13.13 -54.86
CA ILE A 11 8.57 -12.02 -54.31
C ILE A 11 8.90 -12.37 -52.84
N ALA A 12 10.16 -12.52 -52.46
CA ALA A 12 10.99 -11.55 -51.73
C ALA A 12 10.38 -10.97 -50.43
N ILE A 13 10.99 -11.38 -49.32
CA ILE A 13 10.91 -10.82 -47.96
C ILE A 13 11.10 -9.30 -47.98
N ILE A 14 10.13 -8.55 -47.44
CA ILE A 14 10.36 -7.23 -46.83
C ILE A 14 9.50 -7.10 -45.57
N LEU A 15 10.23 -7.04 -44.45
CA LEU A 15 10.03 -6.30 -43.20
C LEU A 15 8.61 -5.86 -42.76
N LEU A 16 8.31 -6.25 -41.52
CA LEU A 16 7.97 -5.40 -40.38
C LEU A 16 7.25 -4.09 -40.73
N LEU A 17 6.00 -3.98 -40.28
CA LEU A 17 5.46 -2.87 -39.46
C LEU A 17 3.95 -3.09 -39.31
N ALA A 18 3.55 -3.77 -38.23
CA ALA A 18 2.19 -3.74 -37.72
C ALA A 18 2.24 -3.72 -36.19
N ALA A 19 2.90 -2.71 -35.63
CA ALA A 19 2.61 -2.21 -34.29
C ALA A 19 1.72 -0.97 -34.50
N CYS A 20 0.42 -1.19 -34.66
CA CYS A 20 -0.55 -0.12 -34.54
C CYS A 20 -0.70 0.18 -33.04
N SER A 21 0.07 1.16 -32.56
CA SER A 21 -0.28 1.90 -31.36
C SER A 21 -1.51 2.76 -31.70
N ASN A 22 -2.58 2.60 -30.93
CA ASN A 22 -3.65 3.58 -30.89
C ASN A 22 -3.24 4.65 -29.85
N ASP A 23 -2.47 5.64 -30.29
CA ASP A 23 -2.28 6.87 -29.54
C ASP A 23 -3.37 7.85 -30.00
N GLU A 24 -4.39 8.04 -29.17
CA GLU A 24 -5.27 9.20 -29.30
C GLU A 24 -4.49 10.45 -28.88
N ILE A 25 -4.14 11.23 -29.89
CA ILE A 25 -3.40 12.48 -29.80
C ILE A 25 -4.32 13.56 -29.20
N PHE A 26 -3.99 14.03 -27.99
CA PHE A 26 -4.35 15.36 -27.52
C PHE A 26 -3.09 16.24 -27.50
N GLU A 27 -2.81 16.95 -28.60
CA GLU A 27 -2.05 18.21 -28.56
C GLU A 27 -3.03 19.34 -28.19
N LYS A 28 -2.75 20.38 -27.41
CA LYS A 28 -1.53 21.20 -27.27
C LYS A 28 -1.71 22.15 -26.07
N ASN A 29 -0.66 22.43 -25.30
CA ASN A 29 -0.19 23.81 -25.01
C ASN A 29 1.08 23.85 -24.14
N GLY A 30 2.20 24.14 -24.82
CA GLY A 30 3.21 25.14 -24.43
C GLY A 30 3.62 25.27 -22.97
N ASN A 31 4.53 24.41 -22.53
CA ASN A 31 5.78 24.77 -21.85
C ASN A 31 6.57 23.47 -21.70
N ASN A 32 7.72 23.38 -22.37
CA ASN A 32 8.51 22.17 -22.42
C ASN A 32 9.53 22.19 -21.26
N PRO A 33 9.31 21.52 -20.11
CA PRO A 33 10.44 20.97 -19.38
C PRO A 33 10.94 19.75 -20.17
N ALA A 34 12.24 19.49 -20.09
CA ALA A 34 12.94 18.36 -20.71
C ALA A 34 12.12 17.04 -20.65
N PRO A 35 12.31 16.09 -21.60
CA PRO A 35 11.59 14.83 -21.59
C PRO A 35 11.82 14.15 -20.24
N ASN A 36 10.78 14.14 -19.40
CA ASN A 36 10.78 13.47 -18.12
C ASN A 36 10.68 11.98 -18.44
N THR A 37 11.80 11.33 -18.73
CA THR A 37 11.90 9.87 -18.90
C THR A 37 11.78 9.18 -17.54
N GLY A 38 10.74 9.52 -16.79
CA GLY A 38 10.51 9.01 -15.44
C GLY A 38 10.38 7.49 -15.49
N ARG A 39 11.15 6.80 -14.66
CA ARG A 39 11.07 5.34 -14.52
C ARG A 39 10.00 4.99 -13.50
N THR A 40 9.25 3.95 -13.77
CA THR A 40 8.21 3.43 -12.86
C THR A 40 8.79 2.27 -12.06
N LEU A 41 8.76 2.38 -10.74
CA LEU A 41 9.00 1.29 -9.80
C LEU A 41 7.74 0.44 -9.68
N SER A 42 7.88 -0.87 -9.88
CA SER A 42 6.85 -1.84 -9.54
C SER A 42 7.04 -2.31 -8.09
N LEU A 43 6.04 -2.07 -7.24
CA LEU A 43 6.07 -2.46 -5.84
C LEU A 43 4.94 -3.45 -5.56
N THR A 44 5.27 -4.63 -5.06
CA THR A 44 4.30 -5.55 -4.45
C THR A 44 4.39 -5.43 -2.94
N ALA A 45 3.27 -5.14 -2.29
CA ALA A 45 3.21 -4.93 -0.85
C ALA A 45 2.22 -5.87 -0.16
N THR A 46 2.71 -6.63 0.81
CA THR A 46 1.98 -7.68 1.52
C THR A 46 1.64 -7.24 2.94
N MET A 47 0.40 -7.48 3.38
CA MET A 47 -0.03 -7.21 4.76
C MET A 47 0.69 -8.11 5.79
N PRO A 48 0.92 -7.64 7.04
CA PRO A 48 1.48 -8.49 8.09
C PRO A 48 0.55 -9.66 8.43
N GLY A 49 1.15 -10.78 8.86
CA GLY A 49 0.41 -11.94 9.37
C GLY A 49 0.05 -13.02 8.33
N ASN A 50 0.58 -12.93 7.11
CA ASN A 50 0.45 -14.00 6.09
C ASN A 50 1.31 -15.26 6.39
N LYS A 51 2.08 -15.26 7.48
CA LYS A 51 2.75 -16.45 8.03
C LYS A 51 2.28 -16.62 9.46
N SER A 52 1.93 -17.86 9.80
CA SER A 52 1.17 -18.34 10.96
C SER A 52 1.63 -17.96 12.39
N ASP A 53 2.40 -16.88 12.60
CA ASP A 53 3.10 -16.64 13.87
C ASP A 53 2.85 -15.24 14.47
N GLY A 54 1.64 -14.68 14.40
CA GLY A 54 1.32 -13.48 15.19
C GLY A 54 -0.11 -12.96 15.08
N PRO A 55 -0.59 -12.22 16.10
CA PRO A 55 -1.90 -11.57 16.07
C PRO A 55 -1.94 -10.52 14.94
N THR A 56 -2.95 -10.62 14.09
CA THR A 56 -3.21 -9.74 12.94
C THR A 56 -3.90 -8.44 13.41
N THR A 57 -3.65 -7.26 12.79
CA THR A 57 -4.40 -6.00 13.08
C THR A 57 -4.74 -5.15 11.84
N ARG A 58 -6.01 -5.11 11.34
CA ARG A 58 -6.50 -4.53 10.06
C ARG A 58 -6.23 -3.04 9.71
N VAL A 59 -6.44 -2.73 8.43
CA VAL A 59 -6.46 -1.39 7.80
C VAL A 59 -7.92 -1.05 7.43
N ASP A 60 -8.68 -2.00 6.88
CA ASP A 60 -10.13 -2.07 7.04
C ASP A 60 -10.48 -2.94 8.24
N LEU A 61 -10.98 -2.37 9.33
CA LEU A 61 -11.03 -3.07 10.61
C LEU A 61 -12.38 -3.77 10.94
N ALA A 62 -12.31 -5.11 11.08
CA ALA A 62 -13.38 -6.01 11.48
C ALA A 62 -12.84 -7.05 12.47
N GLN A 63 -13.57 -7.25 13.57
CA GLN A 63 -13.24 -8.24 14.60
C GLN A 63 -13.75 -9.62 14.16
N LEU A 64 -12.86 -10.62 14.13
CA LEU A 64 -13.25 -12.01 13.89
C LEU A 64 -13.82 -12.66 15.16
N GLY A 65 -14.44 -13.84 15.03
CA GLY A 65 -15.06 -14.56 16.16
C GLY A 65 -14.08 -14.95 17.27
N ASP A 66 -12.78 -15.02 16.96
CA ASP A 66 -11.68 -15.24 17.90
C ASP A 66 -11.06 -13.92 18.45
N LYS A 67 -11.69 -12.78 18.14
CA LYS A 67 -11.24 -11.42 18.47
C LYS A 67 -9.96 -10.97 17.76
N SER A 68 -9.46 -11.73 16.79
CA SER A 68 -8.36 -11.29 15.91
C SER A 68 -8.83 -10.22 14.93
N ILE A 69 -7.88 -9.47 14.38
CA ILE A 69 -8.16 -8.28 13.58
C ILE A 69 -7.42 -8.43 12.23
N GLU A 70 -8.01 -9.05 11.21
CA GLU A 70 -7.33 -9.36 9.92
C GLU A 70 -7.07 -8.22 8.87
N LEU A 71 -5.83 -7.88 8.51
CA LEU A 71 -5.52 -6.86 7.48
C LEU A 71 -5.89 -7.16 6.02
N THR A 72 -6.53 -6.21 5.32
CA THR A 72 -6.75 -6.25 3.86
C THR A 72 -6.59 -4.88 3.21
N TRP A 73 -6.16 -4.86 1.96
CA TRP A 73 -6.11 -3.68 1.10
C TRP A 73 -7.51 -3.28 0.58
N GLU A 74 -7.72 -2.00 0.32
CA GLU A 74 -8.87 -1.42 -0.40
C GLU A 74 -8.40 -0.60 -1.62
N GLU A 75 -9.25 -0.49 -2.64
CA GLU A 75 -8.90 0.21 -3.90
C GLU A 75 -8.58 1.70 -3.69
N THR A 76 -9.10 2.29 -2.61
CA THR A 76 -8.87 3.69 -2.24
C THR A 76 -7.64 3.90 -1.36
N ASP A 77 -6.89 2.85 -1.03
CA ASP A 77 -5.72 2.98 -0.18
C ASP A 77 -4.58 3.74 -0.87
N GLU A 78 -3.93 4.58 -0.09
CA GLU A 78 -2.78 5.38 -0.50
C GLU A 78 -1.60 5.11 0.44
N LEU A 79 -0.43 4.94 -0.17
CA LEU A 79 0.83 4.71 0.51
C LEU A 79 1.69 5.98 0.46
N GLN A 80 2.21 6.41 1.60
CA GLN A 80 3.26 7.42 1.62
C GLN A 80 4.62 6.75 1.56
N LEU A 81 5.49 7.27 0.70
CA LEU A 81 6.79 6.72 0.39
C LEU A 81 7.89 7.76 0.64
N ALA A 82 9.03 7.31 1.16
CA ALA A 82 10.26 8.09 1.20
C ALA A 82 11.34 7.39 0.37
N PHE A 83 11.81 8.08 -0.66
CA PHE A 83 13.00 7.73 -1.41
C PHE A 83 14.21 8.39 -0.75
N VAL A 84 15.24 7.61 -0.43
CA VAL A 84 16.45 8.08 0.23
C VAL A 84 17.68 7.64 -0.54
N GLN A 85 18.49 8.60 -0.98
CA GLN A 85 19.75 8.38 -1.70
C GLN A 85 20.79 9.41 -1.23
N GLY A 86 21.70 8.99 -0.34
CA GLY A 86 22.59 9.91 0.37
C GLY A 86 21.79 10.95 1.17
N GLU A 87 22.09 12.22 0.95
CA GLU A 87 21.38 13.36 1.57
C GLU A 87 20.02 13.66 0.90
N THR A 88 19.77 13.12 -0.29
CA THR A 88 18.50 13.32 -1.00
C THR A 88 17.42 12.47 -0.35
N LYS A 89 16.39 13.14 0.21
CA LYS A 89 15.21 12.51 0.81
C LYS A 89 13.96 13.11 0.18
N ILE A 90 13.12 12.28 -0.43
CA ILE A 90 11.96 12.74 -1.19
C ILE A 90 10.73 11.96 -0.78
N LYS A 91 9.69 12.69 -0.38
CA LYS A 91 8.38 12.14 -0.13
C LYS A 91 7.60 11.96 -1.43
N SER A 92 6.87 10.87 -1.54
CA SER A 92 5.94 10.59 -2.63
C SER A 92 4.69 9.90 -2.09
N THR A 93 3.64 9.82 -2.92
CA THR A 93 2.41 9.10 -2.61
C THR A 93 2.05 8.22 -3.79
N ALA A 94 1.57 7.01 -3.50
CA ALA A 94 1.15 6.05 -4.51
C ALA A 94 -0.22 5.48 -4.15
N ARG A 95 -1.07 5.36 -5.18
CA ARG A 95 -2.36 4.66 -5.08
C ARG A 95 -2.18 3.21 -5.44
N VAL A 96 -3.03 2.37 -4.86
CA VAL A 96 -3.15 0.97 -5.26
C VAL A 96 -3.50 0.88 -6.75
N ALA A 97 -2.75 0.07 -7.49
CA ALA A 97 -3.01 -0.23 -8.89
C ALA A 97 -3.85 -1.51 -9.05
N SER A 98 -3.54 -2.54 -8.26
CA SER A 98 -4.30 -3.79 -8.24
C SER A 98 -4.19 -4.47 -6.87
N ILE A 99 -5.15 -5.34 -6.57
CA ILE A 99 -5.24 -6.08 -5.30
C ILE A 99 -5.45 -7.56 -5.62
N SER A 100 -4.77 -8.44 -4.89
CA SER A 100 -4.99 -9.89 -4.98
C SER A 100 -6.40 -10.28 -4.55
N GLU A 101 -6.88 -11.47 -4.99
CA GLU A 101 -8.21 -11.96 -4.64
C GLU A 101 -8.43 -12.07 -3.11
N ASN A 102 -7.40 -12.49 -2.37
CA ASN A 102 -7.43 -12.56 -0.90
C ASN A 102 -7.23 -11.19 -0.21
N ARG A 103 -7.02 -10.13 -0.99
CA ARG A 103 -6.78 -8.75 -0.55
C ARG A 103 -5.58 -8.54 0.37
N LYS A 104 -4.63 -9.49 0.38
CA LYS A 104 -3.41 -9.42 1.22
C LYS A 104 -2.23 -8.79 0.52
N ASP A 105 -2.25 -8.79 -0.81
CA ASP A 105 -1.19 -8.24 -1.64
C ASP A 105 -1.78 -7.12 -2.50
N ALA A 106 -1.07 -6.01 -2.59
CA ALA A 106 -1.39 -4.92 -3.50
C ALA A 106 -0.18 -4.59 -4.37
N GLN A 107 -0.44 -4.23 -5.62
CA GLN A 107 0.57 -3.72 -6.53
C GLN A 107 0.45 -2.20 -6.63
N PHE A 108 1.60 -1.54 -6.73
CA PHE A 108 1.72 -0.11 -6.93
C PHE A 108 2.66 0.16 -8.09
N GLU A 109 2.29 1.12 -8.92
CA GLU A 109 3.15 1.70 -9.95
C GLU A 109 3.58 3.09 -9.50
N ILE A 110 4.87 3.25 -9.22
CA ILE A 110 5.39 4.45 -8.54
C ILE A 110 6.38 5.16 -9.46
N LEU A 111 6.11 6.40 -9.81
CA LEU A 111 7.09 7.21 -10.53
C LEU A 111 8.28 7.52 -9.61
N ILE A 112 9.49 7.12 -10.02
CA ILE A 112 10.72 7.49 -9.31
C ILE A 112 10.91 9.01 -9.44
N PRO A 113 11.09 9.75 -8.33
CA PRO A 113 11.29 11.20 -8.40
C PRO A 113 12.53 11.57 -9.22
N ALA A 114 12.44 12.64 -10.01
CA ALA A 114 13.51 13.06 -10.94
C ALA A 114 14.87 13.33 -10.27
N ASN A 115 14.86 13.66 -8.97
CA ASN A 115 16.06 13.96 -8.19
C ASN A 115 16.75 12.69 -7.64
N ILE A 116 16.20 11.50 -7.86
CA ILE A 116 16.87 10.23 -7.58
C ILE A 116 17.74 9.86 -8.79
N ASN A 117 19.03 9.67 -8.55
CA ASN A 117 19.96 9.21 -9.57
C ASN A 117 19.61 7.78 -9.98
N THR A 118 19.20 7.63 -11.23
CA THR A 118 18.71 6.37 -11.77
C THR A 118 19.82 5.36 -12.10
N ARG A 119 21.10 5.68 -11.85
CA ARG A 119 22.25 4.78 -12.01
C ARG A 119 22.74 4.19 -10.70
N GLU A 120 22.25 4.71 -9.58
CA GLU A 120 22.63 4.27 -8.24
C GLU A 120 21.42 3.70 -7.52
N ALA A 121 21.67 2.87 -6.52
CA ALA A 121 20.62 2.34 -5.68
C ALA A 121 20.04 3.43 -4.76
N PHE A 122 18.81 3.22 -4.29
CA PHE A 122 18.18 4.05 -3.27
C PHE A 122 17.51 3.17 -2.21
N ASN A 123 17.25 3.73 -1.04
CA ASN A 123 16.42 3.10 -0.03
C ASN A 123 14.98 3.60 -0.17
N LEU A 124 14.02 2.70 -0.04
CA LEU A 124 12.60 2.97 -0.07
C LEU A 124 11.98 2.63 1.27
N TYR A 125 11.31 3.60 1.87
CA TYR A 125 10.49 3.41 3.06
C TYR A 125 9.04 3.70 2.71
N GLY A 126 8.12 2.95 3.30
CA GLY A 126 6.70 3.17 3.10
C GLY A 126 5.95 3.13 4.40
N VAL A 127 4.94 3.99 4.54
CA VAL A 127 4.06 4.06 5.71
C VAL A 127 2.61 4.16 5.28
N TYR A 128 1.77 3.36 5.93
CA TYR A 128 0.33 3.50 5.93
C TYR A 128 -0.15 4.00 7.30
N GLY A 129 -1.13 4.89 7.29
CA GLY A 129 -1.81 5.37 8.50
C GLY A 129 -1.07 6.43 9.31
N GLY A 130 -1.62 6.74 10.48
CA GLY A 130 -1.20 7.81 11.37
C GLY A 130 -1.19 9.18 10.70
N GLY A 131 -0.21 10.01 11.07
CA GLY A 131 0.07 11.28 10.40
C GLY A 131 0.87 11.13 9.10
N GLY A 132 1.24 9.91 8.72
CA GLY A 132 2.10 9.61 7.56
C GLY A 132 3.57 9.98 7.80
N LEU A 133 4.29 10.28 6.73
CA LEU A 133 5.68 10.72 6.75
C LEU A 133 5.78 12.22 7.02
N ASP A 134 6.85 12.62 7.70
CA ASP A 134 7.19 14.03 7.89
C ASP A 134 7.44 14.73 6.53
N GLU A 135 7.07 16.01 6.44
CA GLU A 135 7.22 16.76 5.19
C GLU A 135 8.65 17.25 4.97
N THR A 136 9.41 17.43 6.06
CA THR A 136 10.76 18.04 6.05
C THR A 136 11.86 17.00 6.18
N ASP A 137 11.60 15.88 6.87
CA ASP A 137 12.48 14.71 6.95
C ASP A 137 11.69 13.44 6.60
N PRO A 138 11.44 13.14 5.31
CA PRO A 138 10.55 12.06 4.87
C PRO A 138 10.75 10.67 5.49
N PRO A 139 11.95 10.24 5.92
CA PRO A 139 12.13 8.98 6.64
C PRO A 139 11.53 8.96 8.06
N LEU A 140 11.16 10.12 8.62
CA LEU A 140 10.53 10.26 9.92
C LEU A 140 9.02 10.07 9.81
N VAL A 141 8.44 9.34 10.76
CA VAL A 141 7.03 8.97 10.77
C VAL A 141 6.27 9.75 11.85
N LYS A 142 5.13 10.32 11.49
CA LYS A 142 4.21 11.01 12.41
C LYS A 142 3.17 10.04 12.96
N LEU A 143 3.19 9.83 14.27
CA LEU A 143 2.19 9.01 14.97
C LEU A 143 0.79 9.64 14.91
N PRO A 144 -0.29 8.87 15.15
CA PRO A 144 -1.64 9.41 15.19
C PRO A 144 -1.81 10.38 16.38
N GLU A 145 -2.39 11.56 16.14
CA GLU A 145 -2.51 12.61 17.18
C GLU A 145 -3.39 12.20 18.37
N ASN A 146 -4.37 11.33 18.16
CA ASN A 146 -5.36 10.91 19.16
C ASN A 146 -5.32 9.40 19.45
N ALA A 147 -4.12 8.80 19.37
CA ALA A 147 -3.94 7.37 19.65
C ALA A 147 -4.43 7.01 21.06
N GLY A 148 -5.13 5.87 21.19
CA GLY A 148 -5.50 5.28 22.48
C GLY A 148 -6.92 5.56 22.99
N ASN A 149 -7.71 6.40 22.31
CA ASN A 149 -9.11 6.62 22.67
C ASN A 149 -10.04 6.29 21.49
N ALA A 150 -10.39 5.02 21.31
CA ALA A 150 -11.35 4.60 20.29
C ALA A 150 -12.43 3.71 20.92
N GLY A 151 -13.70 4.14 20.82
CA GLY A 151 -14.83 3.34 21.29
C GLY A 151 -15.26 2.23 20.32
N SER A 152 -14.72 2.22 19.10
CA SER A 152 -15.07 1.23 18.09
C SER A 152 -13.94 1.03 17.09
N LEU A 153 -14.00 -0.10 16.41
CA LEU A 153 -13.07 -0.50 15.39
C LEU A 153 -13.17 0.39 14.12
N ALA A 154 -14.37 0.85 13.80
CA ALA A 154 -14.59 1.83 12.73
C ALA A 154 -13.95 3.20 13.05
N ALA A 155 -13.94 3.62 14.32
CA ALA A 155 -13.25 4.84 14.73
C ALA A 155 -11.73 4.72 14.51
N ILE A 156 -11.13 3.58 14.90
CA ILE A 156 -9.71 3.27 14.65
C ILE A 156 -9.41 3.32 13.13
N LYS A 157 -10.29 2.75 12.29
CA LYS A 157 -10.15 2.76 10.82
C LYS A 157 -10.16 4.18 10.29
N SER A 158 -11.21 4.94 10.62
CA SER A 158 -11.42 6.30 10.08
C SER A 158 -10.29 7.27 10.44
N ARG A 159 -9.67 7.12 11.61
CA ARG A 159 -8.51 7.91 12.03
C ARG A 159 -7.18 7.38 11.53
N LYS A 160 -7.19 6.22 10.86
CA LYS A 160 -6.02 5.47 10.42
C LYS A 160 -5.03 5.21 11.57
N ASP A 161 -5.54 4.88 12.75
CA ASP A 161 -4.71 4.69 13.95
C ASP A 161 -3.80 3.46 13.84
N VAL A 162 -4.16 2.48 12.99
CA VAL A 162 -3.29 1.34 12.69
C VAL A 162 -2.24 1.75 11.67
N MET A 163 -1.02 1.92 12.17
CA MET A 163 0.11 2.26 11.35
C MET A 163 0.84 1.00 10.88
N LEU A 164 1.20 0.98 9.60
CA LEU A 164 2.04 -0.04 9.00
C LEU A 164 3.27 0.62 8.38
N TYR A 165 4.39 -0.10 8.39
CA TYR A 165 5.59 0.35 7.69
C TYR A 165 6.33 -0.79 7.00
N PHE A 166 7.16 -0.44 6.03
CA PHE A 166 8.22 -1.30 5.52
C PHE A 166 9.51 -0.50 5.27
N SER A 167 10.59 -1.24 5.09
CA SER A 167 11.86 -0.72 4.57
C SER A 167 12.39 -1.68 3.51
N SER A 168 12.73 -1.17 2.34
CA SER A 168 13.47 -1.87 1.30
C SER A 168 14.74 -1.09 1.01
N LYS A 169 15.91 -1.72 1.18
CA LYS A 169 17.20 -1.07 1.01
C LYS A 169 17.84 -1.45 -0.31
N ASP A 170 18.70 -0.58 -0.82
CA ASP A 170 19.52 -0.82 -2.00
C ASP A 170 18.69 -1.22 -3.25
N VAL A 171 17.51 -0.60 -3.41
CA VAL A 171 16.64 -0.79 -4.57
C VAL A 171 17.34 -0.24 -5.80
N LYS A 172 17.53 -1.09 -6.80
CA LYS A 172 18.20 -0.71 -8.05
C LYS A 172 17.28 0.18 -8.89
N ALA A 173 17.81 1.27 -9.41
CA ALA A 173 17.02 2.22 -10.19
C ALA A 173 16.96 1.91 -11.70
N ASP A 174 17.74 0.93 -12.20
CA ASP A 174 17.78 0.50 -13.62
C ASP A 174 16.66 -0.45 -14.01
N ASN A 175 16.28 -1.37 -13.11
CA ASN A 175 15.06 -2.17 -13.19
C ASN A 175 14.37 -2.16 -11.81
N PRO A 176 13.65 -1.08 -11.48
CA PRO A 176 13.14 -0.88 -10.14
C PRO A 176 11.94 -1.79 -9.87
N GLU A 177 12.21 -2.84 -9.09
CA GLU A 177 11.20 -3.74 -8.55
C GLU A 177 11.47 -3.97 -7.06
N ALA A 178 10.40 -4.02 -6.26
CA ALA A 178 10.49 -4.36 -4.85
C ALA A 178 9.28 -5.20 -4.41
N SER A 179 9.54 -6.17 -3.52
CA SER A 179 8.50 -6.92 -2.81
C SER A 179 8.72 -6.76 -1.31
N VAL A 180 7.70 -6.32 -0.59
CA VAL A 180 7.80 -5.96 0.83
C VAL A 180 6.66 -6.56 1.64
N VAL A 181 6.96 -6.91 2.88
CA VAL A 181 5.95 -7.28 3.88
C VAL A 181 5.87 -6.16 4.89
N PHE A 182 4.69 -5.57 5.02
CA PHE A 182 4.40 -4.55 6.02
C PHE A 182 4.49 -5.13 7.43
N LYS A 183 4.88 -4.28 8.37
CA LYS A 183 4.94 -4.55 9.80
C LYS A 183 4.07 -3.55 10.54
N HIS A 184 3.53 -3.97 11.68
CA HIS A 184 2.85 -3.06 12.59
C HIS A 184 3.82 -2.05 13.21
N LEU A 185 3.42 -0.78 13.20
CA LEU A 185 4.03 0.26 14.00
C LEU A 185 3.10 0.55 15.19
N GLY A 186 3.36 -0.12 16.32
CA GLY A 186 2.56 -0.01 17.53
C GLY A 186 1.78 -1.28 17.85
N SER A 187 0.76 -1.16 18.71
CA SER A 187 -0.07 -2.27 19.16
C SER A 187 -1.50 -1.80 19.39
N LEU A 188 -2.46 -2.69 19.12
CA LEU A 188 -3.87 -2.50 19.44
C LEU A 188 -4.26 -3.48 20.55
N PHE A 189 -4.80 -2.95 21.64
CA PHE A 189 -5.39 -3.75 22.71
C PHE A 189 -6.89 -3.45 22.78
N SER A 190 -7.69 -4.49 23.01
CA SER A 190 -9.15 -4.37 23.13
C SER A 190 -9.60 -4.95 24.47
N ILE A 191 -10.37 -4.17 25.21
CA ILE A 191 -11.02 -4.61 26.45
C ILE A 191 -12.52 -4.72 26.16
N THR A 192 -13.07 -5.92 26.29
CA THR A 192 -14.50 -6.18 26.09
C THR A 192 -15.11 -6.61 27.41
N PHE A 193 -16.11 -5.87 27.89
CA PHE A 193 -16.89 -6.23 29.06
C PHE A 193 -18.19 -6.91 28.62
N ALA A 194 -18.55 -8.01 29.27
CA ALA A 194 -19.85 -8.65 29.11
C ALA A 194 -20.46 -8.83 30.50
N ASN A 195 -21.71 -8.40 30.66
CA ASN A 195 -22.45 -8.61 31.89
C ASN A 195 -23.02 -10.03 31.90
N ALA A 196 -22.65 -10.83 32.89
CA ALA A 196 -23.17 -12.18 33.09
C ALA A 196 -24.41 -12.16 34.02
N ILE A 197 -25.41 -11.36 33.66
CA ILE A 197 -26.63 -11.16 34.48
C ILE A 197 -27.75 -12.02 33.88
N THR A 198 -28.47 -12.77 34.73
CA THR A 198 -29.68 -13.51 34.32
C THR A 198 -30.89 -12.57 34.31
N GLN A 199 -31.94 -12.92 33.55
CA GLN A 199 -33.14 -12.07 33.41
C GLN A 199 -33.75 -11.67 34.78
N ASP A 200 -33.76 -12.59 35.75
CA ASP A 200 -34.28 -12.37 37.12
C ASP A 200 -33.51 -11.30 37.91
N MET A 201 -32.27 -11.00 37.53
CA MET A 201 -31.44 -9.98 38.19
C MET A 201 -31.57 -8.59 37.55
N LEU A 202 -32.16 -8.47 36.35
CA LEU A 202 -32.37 -7.19 35.65
C LEU A 202 -33.54 -6.39 36.24
N ASP A 203 -34.55 -7.06 36.77
CA ASP A 203 -35.78 -6.43 37.30
C ASP A 203 -35.55 -5.60 38.58
N GLN A 204 -34.33 -5.59 39.13
CA GLN A 204 -33.95 -4.89 40.36
C GLN A 204 -32.89 -3.79 40.14
N ILE A 205 -32.46 -3.56 38.90
CA ILE A 205 -31.38 -2.60 38.59
C ILE A 205 -31.97 -1.33 37.96
N GLU A 206 -31.96 -0.22 38.72
CA GLU A 206 -32.44 1.08 38.24
C GLU A 206 -31.40 1.82 37.37
N ALA A 207 -30.10 1.54 37.54
CA ALA A 207 -29.01 2.03 36.68
C ALA A 207 -27.73 1.19 36.85
N TYR A 208 -26.94 1.05 35.78
CA TYR A 208 -25.58 0.51 35.82
C TYR A 208 -24.61 1.50 35.17
N LYS A 209 -23.46 1.74 35.82
CA LYS A 209 -22.40 2.61 35.28
C LYS A 209 -21.04 1.97 35.58
N ILE A 210 -20.23 1.79 34.54
CA ILE A 210 -18.81 1.47 34.74
C ILE A 210 -18.17 2.74 35.35
N ALA A 211 -17.75 2.63 36.61
CA ALA A 211 -17.29 3.78 37.38
C ALA A 211 -15.99 4.38 36.82
N GLU A 212 -15.03 3.53 36.44
CA GLU A 212 -13.82 3.90 35.71
C GLU A 212 -13.09 2.61 35.30
N ALA A 213 -12.45 2.59 34.13
CA ALA A 213 -11.48 1.56 33.76
C ALA A 213 -10.10 2.20 33.75
N ARG A 214 -9.26 1.86 34.73
CA ARG A 214 -7.90 2.41 34.85
C ARG A 214 -6.90 1.31 34.56
N LEU A 215 -6.07 1.51 33.53
CA LEU A 215 -4.89 0.68 33.31
C LEU A 215 -3.86 1.02 34.39
N VAL A 216 -3.54 0.04 35.23
CA VAL A 216 -2.42 0.14 36.18
C VAL A 216 -1.20 -0.43 35.46
N GLY A 217 -0.22 0.45 35.21
CA GLY A 217 1.08 0.09 34.63
C GLY A 217 2.07 -0.40 35.66
#